data_AF-A0A6N4AMQ0-F1
#
_entry.id   AF-A0A6N4AMQ0-F1
#
_cell.length_a   1.000
_cell.length_b   1.000
_cell.length_c   1.000
_cell.angle_alpha   90.00
_cell.angle_beta   90.00
_cell.angle_gamma   90.00
#
_symmetry.space_group_name_H-M   'P 1'
#
loop_
_entity.id
_entity.type
_entity.pdbx_description
1 polymer ?
#
loop_
_entity_poly.entity_id
_entity_poly.type
_entity_poly.pdbx_seq_one_letter_code
_entity_poly.pdbx_strand_id
1 'polypeptide(L)'
;MDSNPVSQDIPIRLPILLDGGTGTGLEKYGYDHTVSTAQFVCEHPEALTELQQSFIDAGSQILYTATHGANRENLKAYGVEDKTEQLNAAAAKITYDSFHEKALIAGCLSSTGLYIEPYGDYTFTEIMSVYRQQVKALSPYCDMFVIETVPALWNMRAAVLACKKENKPIIATMKVDEDGETAIGTNVLCTLLVLQAMGISAFGLNCTSADLCPDIISEIAPYAKIPLIVKPSAVYEQDGERLSISPEEFAFAVKKSVLSGAEIAGGCCGTGKEHIAALREMFASLDASEINPVEKQDTSLALATENQMFFLDPETTEFSPAVECGPYMEDDIAQMCGESYDVLTVSINSPDDAIDFGRNMHMATLPVAFLSDDEISLKMALMLYQGRAIIDRKSLIEPEKLEAMAEKYGAVLY
;
A
#
# COMPACT_ATOMS: atom_id res chain seq x y z
N MET A 1 19.59 -20.54 -13.96
CA MET A 1 18.85 -19.28 -14.20
C MET A 1 17.49 -19.55 -13.63
N ASP A 2 17.40 -19.46 -12.31
CA ASP A 2 16.24 -19.94 -11.58
C ASP A 2 15.21 -18.82 -11.55
N SER A 3 14.14 -19.06 -12.30
CA SER A 3 12.97 -18.20 -12.42
C SER A 3 12.23 -18.19 -11.09
N ASN A 4 12.55 -17.23 -10.22
CA ASN A 4 11.61 -16.82 -9.19
C ASN A 4 10.37 -16.25 -9.89
N PRO A 5 9.15 -16.72 -9.60
CA PRO A 5 7.96 -16.04 -10.04
C PRO A 5 7.84 -14.75 -9.23
N VAL A 6 8.45 -13.68 -9.72
CA VAL A 6 8.00 -12.32 -9.41
C VAL A 6 6.52 -12.34 -9.80
N SER A 7 5.59 -12.07 -8.88
CA SER A 7 4.17 -12.08 -9.23
C SER A 7 3.92 -11.04 -10.31
N GLN A 8 3.97 -11.44 -11.58
CA GLN A 8 3.52 -10.64 -12.71
C GLN A 8 2.10 -11.09 -13.02
N ASP A 9 1.25 -10.98 -12.00
CA ASP A 9 -0.21 -11.06 -12.11
C ASP A 9 -0.77 -9.79 -12.77
N ILE A 10 0.02 -8.71 -12.86
CA ILE A 10 -0.25 -7.57 -13.75
C ILE A 10 -0.04 -8.02 -15.21
N PRO A 11 -1.07 -8.03 -16.06
CA PRO A 11 -1.02 -8.65 -17.39
C PRO A 11 -0.33 -7.78 -18.47
N ILE A 12 0.66 -6.98 -18.10
CA ILE A 12 1.49 -6.17 -19.00
C ILE A 12 2.96 -6.19 -18.59
N ARG A 13 3.87 -5.94 -19.53
CA ARG A 13 5.32 -5.99 -19.29
C ARG A 13 5.85 -4.70 -18.71
N LEU A 14 6.89 -4.83 -17.89
CA LEU A 14 7.71 -3.72 -17.40
C LEU A 14 8.64 -3.17 -18.51
N PRO A 15 9.01 -1.88 -18.43
CA PRO A 15 8.50 -0.88 -17.49
C PRO A 15 7.05 -0.48 -17.79
N ILE A 16 6.30 -0.07 -16.76
CA ILE A 16 4.88 0.34 -16.89
C ILE A 16 4.76 1.85 -16.70
N LEU A 17 4.06 2.50 -17.63
CA LEU A 17 3.67 3.91 -17.52
C LEU A 17 2.23 4.05 -17.00
N LEU A 18 2.08 4.68 -15.83
CA LEU A 18 0.80 5.03 -15.21
C LEU A 18 0.28 6.38 -15.73
N ASP A 19 -0.91 6.77 -15.28
CA ASP A 19 -1.53 8.06 -15.58
C ASP A 19 -0.98 9.21 -14.73
N GLY A 20 -1.54 10.41 -14.95
CA GLY A 20 -1.21 11.64 -14.21
C GLY A 20 -2.18 11.96 -13.07
N GLY A 21 -2.22 13.23 -12.68
CA GLY A 21 -3.03 13.71 -11.55
C GLY A 21 -4.48 13.97 -11.91
N THR A 22 -5.39 13.09 -11.49
CA THR A 22 -6.83 13.23 -11.79
C THR A 22 -7.44 14.48 -11.13
N GLY A 23 -7.28 14.67 -9.82
CA GLY A 23 -7.89 15.80 -9.10
C GLY A 23 -7.48 17.17 -9.66
N THR A 24 -6.18 17.42 -9.75
CA THR A 24 -5.64 18.66 -10.36
C THR A 24 -5.95 18.76 -11.86
N GLY A 25 -5.99 17.63 -12.57
CA GLY A 25 -6.32 17.59 -13.99
C GLY A 25 -7.76 17.97 -14.28
N LEU A 26 -8.68 17.74 -13.34
CA LEU A 26 -10.09 18.11 -13.44
C LEU A 26 -10.37 19.60 -13.14
N GLU A 27 -9.42 20.32 -12.51
CA GLU A 27 -9.58 21.76 -12.20
C GLU A 27 -9.84 22.58 -13.47
N LYS A 28 -9.21 22.22 -14.60
CA LYS A 28 -9.43 22.89 -15.91
C LYS A 28 -10.85 22.70 -16.47
N TYR A 29 -11.60 21.74 -15.94
CA TYR A 29 -13.00 21.46 -16.29
C TYR A 29 -13.97 22.03 -15.25
N GLY A 30 -13.49 22.82 -14.29
CA GLY A 30 -14.33 23.47 -13.27
C GLY A 30 -14.48 22.67 -11.97
N TYR A 31 -13.69 21.62 -11.75
CA TYR A 31 -13.64 20.97 -10.45
C TYR A 31 -12.94 21.88 -9.43
N ASP A 32 -13.68 22.33 -8.42
CA ASP A 32 -13.23 23.27 -7.40
C ASP A 32 -13.07 22.64 -6.01
N HIS A 33 -13.13 21.30 -5.94
CA HIS A 33 -13.03 20.49 -4.72
C HIS A 33 -14.17 20.69 -3.70
N THR A 34 -15.25 21.38 -4.06
CA THR A 34 -16.43 21.54 -3.18
C THR A 34 -17.26 20.26 -3.04
N VAL A 35 -17.16 19.37 -4.01
CA VAL A 35 -17.70 18.00 -3.99
C VAL A 35 -16.57 16.99 -4.10
N SER A 36 -16.84 15.73 -3.80
CA SER A 36 -15.84 14.67 -4.03
C SER A 36 -15.59 14.48 -5.53
N THR A 37 -14.39 14.03 -5.90
CA THR A 37 -14.03 13.76 -7.30
C THR A 37 -15.01 12.79 -7.96
N ALA A 38 -15.44 11.74 -7.25
CA ALA A 38 -16.42 10.79 -7.76
C ALA A 38 -17.78 11.43 -8.06
N GLN A 39 -18.25 12.38 -7.24
CA GLN A 39 -19.48 13.14 -7.51
C GLN A 39 -19.31 14.00 -8.77
N PHE A 40 -18.23 14.76 -8.84
CA PHE A 40 -17.96 15.64 -9.97
C PHE A 40 -17.95 14.88 -11.30
N VAL A 41 -17.22 13.76 -11.39
CA VAL A 41 -17.14 13.00 -12.64
C VAL A 41 -18.44 12.29 -13.01
N CYS A 42 -19.31 11.99 -12.04
CA CYS A 42 -20.64 11.44 -12.34
C CYS A 42 -21.56 12.49 -12.97
N GLU A 43 -21.39 13.77 -12.60
CA GLU A 43 -22.14 14.91 -13.18
C GLU A 43 -21.50 15.40 -14.48
N HIS A 44 -20.19 15.22 -14.64
CA HIS A 44 -19.37 15.67 -15.77
C HIS A 44 -18.50 14.53 -16.36
N PRO A 45 -19.10 13.44 -16.88
CA PRO A 45 -18.36 12.28 -17.37
C PRO A 45 -17.42 12.59 -18.54
N GLU A 46 -17.75 13.60 -19.35
CA GLU A 46 -16.92 14.10 -20.44
C GLU A 46 -15.57 14.65 -19.94
N ALA A 47 -15.56 15.34 -18.79
CA ALA A 47 -14.33 15.90 -18.22
C ALA A 47 -13.33 14.78 -17.85
N LEU A 48 -13.83 13.70 -17.23
CA LEU A 48 -13.00 12.54 -16.90
C LEU A 48 -12.52 11.82 -18.18
N THR A 49 -13.42 11.61 -19.13
CA THR A 49 -13.10 10.88 -20.36
C THR A 49 -12.07 11.64 -21.20
N GLU A 50 -12.21 12.96 -21.35
CA GLU A 50 -11.21 13.77 -22.06
C GLU A 50 -9.86 13.78 -21.33
N LEU A 51 -9.87 13.89 -20.00
CA LEU A 51 -8.64 13.84 -19.20
C LEU A 51 -7.91 12.50 -19.37
N GLN A 52 -8.61 11.38 -19.20
CA GLN A 52 -8.04 10.04 -19.33
C GLN A 52 -7.62 9.73 -20.78
N GLN A 53 -8.38 10.17 -21.79
CA GLN A 53 -7.95 10.07 -23.19
C GLN A 53 -6.62 10.80 -23.41
N SER A 54 -6.40 11.94 -22.75
CA SER A 54 -5.13 12.66 -22.83
C SER A 54 -3.94 11.84 -22.27
N PHE A 55 -4.15 11.04 -21.22
CA PHE A 55 -3.14 10.13 -20.67
C PHE A 55 -2.91 8.92 -21.59
N ILE A 56 -3.97 8.35 -22.17
CA ILE A 56 -3.86 7.28 -23.19
C ILE A 56 -3.04 7.77 -24.38
N ASP A 57 -3.31 8.97 -24.90
CA ASP A 57 -2.55 9.57 -26.00
C ASP A 57 -1.07 9.78 -25.64
N ALA A 58 -0.79 10.05 -24.36
CA ALA A 58 0.56 10.19 -23.85
C ALA A 58 1.27 8.83 -23.65
N GLY A 59 0.53 7.73 -23.64
CA GLY A 59 1.06 6.36 -23.57
C GLY A 59 0.82 5.64 -22.24
N SER A 60 -0.02 6.17 -21.34
CA SER A 60 -0.37 5.46 -20.11
C SER A 60 -1.01 4.10 -20.42
N GLN A 61 -0.55 3.07 -19.70
CA GLN A 61 -1.00 1.69 -19.84
C GLN A 61 -1.99 1.29 -18.74
N ILE A 62 -2.02 2.03 -17.64
CA ILE A 62 -2.95 1.86 -16.53
C ILE A 62 -3.60 3.21 -16.22
N LEU A 63 -4.92 3.23 -16.12
CA LEU A 63 -5.71 4.40 -15.71
C LEU A 63 -6.32 4.17 -14.33
N TYR A 64 -6.25 5.18 -13.48
CA TYR A 64 -6.89 5.16 -12.18
C TYR A 64 -8.32 5.68 -12.32
N THR A 65 -9.24 4.95 -11.71
CA THR A 65 -10.63 5.41 -11.54
C THR A 65 -10.66 6.65 -10.63
N ALA A 66 -11.58 7.57 -10.88
CA ALA A 66 -11.72 8.82 -10.12
C ALA A 66 -12.40 8.60 -8.75
N THR A 67 -11.91 7.63 -7.97
CA THR A 67 -12.54 7.11 -6.75
C THR A 67 -11.65 7.16 -5.51
N HIS A 68 -10.47 7.79 -5.58
CA HIS A 68 -9.48 7.89 -4.50
C HIS A 68 -10.12 8.16 -3.12
N GLY A 69 -10.90 9.22 -2.98
CA GLY A 69 -11.58 9.58 -1.73
C GLY A 69 -13.02 9.07 -1.58
N ALA A 70 -13.48 8.12 -2.39
CA ALA A 70 -14.89 7.75 -2.47
C ALA A 70 -15.32 6.66 -1.46
N ASN A 71 -14.63 6.48 -0.34
CA ASN A 71 -15.10 5.62 0.75
C ASN A 71 -16.13 6.36 1.63
N ARG A 72 -16.96 5.60 2.37
CA ARG A 72 -18.05 6.19 3.17
C ARG A 72 -17.59 7.23 4.20
N GLU A 73 -16.39 7.10 4.76
CA GLU A 73 -15.90 8.00 5.81
C GLU A 73 -15.50 9.35 5.21
N ASN A 74 -14.80 9.34 4.08
CA ASN A 74 -14.44 10.54 3.35
C ASN A 74 -15.67 11.23 2.73
N LEU A 75 -16.67 10.45 2.27
CA LEU A 75 -17.89 10.98 1.68
C LEU A 75 -18.82 11.70 2.68
N LYS A 76 -18.67 11.48 3.99
CA LYS A 76 -19.39 12.24 5.04
C LYS A 76 -19.11 13.75 4.96
N ALA A 77 -17.88 14.13 4.61
CA ALA A 77 -17.51 15.54 4.45
C ALA A 77 -18.35 16.28 3.39
N TYR A 78 -18.94 15.52 2.47
CA TYR A 78 -19.80 16.01 1.39
C TYR A 78 -21.29 15.66 1.60
N GLY A 79 -21.65 15.00 2.70
CA GLY A 79 -23.03 14.59 3.00
C GLY A 79 -23.63 13.58 2.03
N VAL A 80 -22.80 12.70 1.44
CA VAL A 80 -23.22 11.68 0.47
C VAL A 80 -22.69 10.28 0.76
N GLU A 81 -22.38 9.98 2.01
CA GLU A 81 -21.91 8.66 2.47
C GLU A 81 -22.87 7.53 2.09
N ASP A 82 -24.19 7.79 2.10
CA ASP A 82 -25.21 6.82 1.67
C ASP A 82 -25.13 6.46 0.18
N LYS A 83 -24.43 7.27 -0.62
CA LYS A 83 -24.22 7.05 -2.06
C LYS A 83 -22.88 6.36 -2.37
N THR A 84 -22.15 5.86 -1.37
CA THR A 84 -20.81 5.27 -1.54
C THR A 84 -20.76 4.23 -2.66
N GLU A 85 -21.61 3.21 -2.63
CA GLU A 85 -21.59 2.15 -3.65
C GLU A 85 -21.96 2.69 -5.04
N GLN A 86 -22.98 3.55 -5.10
CA GLN A 86 -23.46 4.15 -6.35
C GLN A 86 -22.37 5.00 -7.02
N LEU A 87 -21.71 5.88 -6.27
CA LEU A 87 -20.69 6.80 -6.79
C LEU A 87 -19.45 6.04 -7.25
N ASN A 88 -18.98 5.04 -6.49
CA ASN A 88 -17.84 4.23 -6.91
C ASN A 88 -18.13 3.46 -8.20
N ALA A 89 -19.28 2.77 -8.26
CA ALA A 89 -19.67 2.01 -9.45
C ALA A 89 -19.81 2.93 -10.67
N ALA A 90 -20.48 4.07 -10.54
CA ALA A 90 -20.68 5.01 -11.64
C ALA A 90 -19.36 5.64 -12.12
N ALA A 91 -18.53 6.15 -11.19
CA ALA A 91 -17.25 6.76 -11.54
C ALA A 91 -16.27 5.77 -12.18
N ALA A 92 -16.18 4.54 -11.65
CA ALA A 92 -15.35 3.49 -12.23
C ALA A 92 -15.86 3.04 -13.59
N LYS A 93 -17.19 2.91 -13.76
CA LYS A 93 -17.82 2.52 -15.02
C LYS A 93 -17.52 3.51 -16.16
N ILE A 94 -17.45 4.82 -15.88
CA ILE A 94 -17.07 5.83 -16.90
C ILE A 94 -15.68 5.52 -17.48
N THR A 95 -14.70 5.23 -16.61
CA THR A 95 -13.34 4.87 -17.03
C THR A 95 -13.35 3.55 -17.79
N TYR A 96 -14.02 2.54 -17.24
CA TYR A 96 -14.10 1.20 -17.82
C TYR A 96 -14.72 1.22 -19.21
N ASP A 97 -15.94 1.73 -19.37
CA ASP A 97 -16.65 1.75 -20.66
C ASP A 97 -15.87 2.50 -21.76
N SER A 98 -15.07 3.50 -21.37
CA SER A 98 -14.31 4.33 -22.31
C SER A 98 -12.95 3.72 -22.71
N PHE A 99 -12.29 2.97 -21.81
CA PHE A 99 -10.87 2.65 -21.96
C PHE A 99 -10.45 1.22 -21.65
N HIS A 100 -11.32 0.31 -21.19
CA HIS A 100 -10.94 -1.07 -20.83
C HIS A 100 -10.30 -1.88 -21.98
N GLU A 101 -10.56 -1.51 -23.24
CA GLU A 101 -9.91 -2.12 -24.42
C GLU A 101 -8.55 -1.49 -24.77
N LYS A 102 -8.19 -0.36 -24.15
CA LYS A 102 -6.98 0.44 -24.46
C LYS A 102 -5.95 0.44 -23.33
N ALA A 103 -6.39 0.28 -22.08
CA ALA A 103 -5.55 0.28 -20.89
C ALA A 103 -6.17 -0.59 -19.79
N LEU A 104 -5.36 -1.00 -18.83
CA LEU A 104 -5.85 -1.62 -17.60
C LEU A 104 -6.48 -0.55 -16.69
N ILE A 105 -7.53 -0.93 -15.97
CA ILE A 105 -8.25 -0.02 -15.10
C ILE A 105 -7.96 -0.38 -13.64
N ALA A 106 -7.47 0.59 -12.86
CA ALA A 106 -7.22 0.43 -11.43
C ALA A 106 -8.31 1.11 -10.59
N GLY A 107 -8.97 0.31 -9.74
CA GLY A 107 -9.87 0.79 -8.70
C GLY A 107 -9.06 1.54 -7.63
N CYS A 108 -9.22 2.86 -7.53
CA CYS A 108 -8.39 3.68 -6.64
C CYS A 108 -9.05 3.84 -5.27
N LEU A 109 -8.29 3.50 -4.22
CA LEU A 109 -8.67 3.55 -2.82
C LEU A 109 -7.67 4.46 -2.09
N SER A 110 -8.15 5.25 -1.13
CA SER A 110 -7.29 6.06 -0.25
C SER A 110 -7.58 5.78 1.22
N SER A 111 -6.94 6.56 2.11
CA SER A 111 -7.13 6.46 3.55
C SER A 111 -8.61 6.66 3.92
N THR A 112 -9.05 5.93 4.93
CA THR A 112 -10.37 6.15 5.57
C THR A 112 -10.35 7.33 6.55
N GLY A 113 -9.16 7.79 6.95
CA GLY A 113 -8.99 8.76 8.03
C GLY A 113 -9.27 8.19 9.42
N LEU A 114 -9.54 6.88 9.53
CA LEU A 114 -9.83 6.21 10.80
C LEU A 114 -8.54 5.69 11.46
N TYR A 115 -8.46 5.90 12.77
CA TYR A 115 -7.35 5.51 13.62
C TYR A 115 -7.79 4.43 14.60
N ILE A 116 -6.89 3.48 14.86
CA ILE A 116 -7.05 2.44 15.88
C ILE A 116 -6.26 2.85 17.14
N GLU A 117 -6.51 2.16 18.26
CA GLU A 117 -5.75 2.33 19.51
C GLU A 117 -4.23 2.29 19.24
N PRO A 118 -3.43 3.19 19.84
CA PRO A 118 -3.78 4.23 20.82
C PRO A 118 -4.20 5.58 20.20
N TYR A 119 -4.29 5.67 18.87
CA TYR A 119 -4.51 6.93 18.14
C TYR A 119 -5.99 7.24 17.85
N GLY A 120 -6.90 6.29 18.08
CA GLY A 120 -8.32 6.49 17.90
C GLY A 120 -9.17 5.29 18.33
N ASP A 121 -10.49 5.47 18.31
CA ASP A 121 -11.44 4.53 18.92
C ASP A 121 -11.99 3.46 17.97
N TYR A 122 -11.51 3.42 16.72
CA TYR A 122 -12.02 2.47 15.73
C TYR A 122 -11.29 1.13 15.83
N THR A 123 -12.00 0.07 15.47
CA THR A 123 -11.43 -1.26 15.34
C THR A 123 -10.92 -1.50 13.93
N PHE A 124 -9.91 -2.37 13.79
CA PHE A 124 -9.40 -2.80 12.48
C PHE A 124 -10.52 -3.38 11.58
N THR A 125 -11.49 -4.08 12.16
CA THR A 125 -12.62 -4.67 11.43
C THR A 125 -13.61 -3.62 10.93
N GLU A 126 -13.81 -2.51 11.65
CA GLU A 126 -14.57 -1.35 11.18
C GLU A 126 -13.88 -0.69 9.97
N ILE A 127 -12.57 -0.46 10.04
CA ILE A 127 -11.78 0.09 8.91
C ILE A 127 -11.88 -0.84 7.70
N MET A 128 -11.68 -2.14 7.89
CA MET A 128 -11.81 -3.13 6.81
C MET A 128 -13.23 -3.15 6.23
N SER A 129 -14.27 -2.87 7.02
CA SER A 129 -15.64 -2.78 6.51
C SER A 129 -15.87 -1.59 5.59
N VAL A 130 -15.18 -0.45 5.82
CA VAL A 130 -15.17 0.72 4.93
C VAL A 130 -14.61 0.32 3.57
N TYR A 131 -13.43 -0.30 3.56
CA TYR A 131 -12.79 -0.73 2.32
C TYR A 131 -13.60 -1.79 1.58
N ARG A 132 -14.17 -2.79 2.26
CA ARG A 132 -15.00 -3.82 1.63
C ARG A 132 -16.18 -3.24 0.86
N GLN A 133 -16.82 -2.21 1.40
CA GLN A 133 -17.93 -1.53 0.72
C GLN A 133 -17.47 -0.89 -0.60
N GLN A 134 -16.35 -0.17 -0.55
CA GLN A 134 -15.79 0.49 -1.73
C GLN A 134 -15.30 -0.53 -2.78
N VAL A 135 -14.48 -1.50 -2.35
CA VAL A 135 -13.92 -2.57 -3.20
C VAL A 135 -15.01 -3.32 -3.95
N LYS A 136 -16.09 -3.72 -3.27
CA LYS A 136 -17.21 -4.44 -3.89
C LYS A 136 -17.88 -3.64 -5.01
N ALA A 137 -18.02 -2.33 -4.84
CA ALA A 137 -18.62 -1.46 -5.85
C ALA A 137 -17.68 -1.23 -7.06
N LEU A 138 -16.37 -1.19 -6.82
CA LEU A 138 -15.35 -1.00 -7.87
C LEU A 138 -15.06 -2.28 -8.66
N SER A 139 -15.07 -3.44 -8.00
CA SER A 139 -14.61 -4.71 -8.56
C SER A 139 -15.16 -5.03 -9.96
N PRO A 140 -16.45 -4.83 -10.29
CA PRO A 140 -16.95 -5.11 -11.64
C PRO A 140 -16.36 -4.23 -12.76
N TYR A 141 -15.70 -3.12 -12.41
CA TYR A 141 -15.27 -2.06 -13.34
C TYR A 141 -13.76 -1.77 -13.26
N CYS A 142 -12.96 -2.68 -12.70
CA CYS A 142 -11.50 -2.57 -12.68
C CYS A 142 -10.83 -3.92 -12.89
N ASP A 143 -9.59 -3.91 -13.39
CA ASP A 143 -8.74 -5.09 -13.57
C ASP A 143 -7.87 -5.34 -12.33
N MET A 144 -7.62 -4.28 -11.55
CA MET A 144 -6.79 -4.29 -10.35
C MET A 144 -7.22 -3.23 -9.35
N PHE A 145 -6.61 -3.23 -8.16
CA PHE A 145 -6.78 -2.18 -7.15
C PHE A 145 -5.47 -1.43 -6.93
N VAL A 146 -5.59 -0.12 -6.70
CA VAL A 146 -4.51 0.72 -6.19
C VAL A 146 -4.91 1.30 -4.84
N ILE A 147 -4.06 1.07 -3.85
CA ILE A 147 -4.15 1.66 -2.51
C ILE A 147 -3.16 2.82 -2.47
N GLU A 148 -3.65 4.05 -2.60
CA GLU A 148 -2.85 5.24 -2.85
C GLU A 148 -2.94 6.25 -1.69
N THR A 149 -1.79 6.83 -1.32
CA THR A 149 -1.68 7.88 -0.29
C THR A 149 -2.26 7.47 1.08
N VAL A 150 -2.03 6.22 1.49
CA VAL A 150 -2.47 5.75 2.82
C VAL A 150 -1.31 5.89 3.80
N PRO A 151 -1.40 6.77 4.82
CA PRO A 151 -0.25 7.07 5.67
C PRO A 151 0.03 5.99 6.72
N ALA A 152 -0.92 5.09 6.97
CA ALA A 152 -0.88 4.15 8.10
C ALA A 152 -0.88 2.70 7.65
N LEU A 153 -0.02 1.87 8.25
CA LEU A 153 0.07 0.45 7.90
C LEU A 153 -1.24 -0.29 8.16
N TRP A 154 -1.97 0.06 9.24
CA TRP A 154 -3.25 -0.59 9.54
C TRP A 154 -4.34 -0.32 8.51
N ASN A 155 -4.41 0.90 7.96
CA ASN A 155 -5.32 1.20 6.87
C ASN A 155 -4.91 0.43 5.61
N MET A 156 -3.61 0.37 5.29
CA MET A 156 -3.11 -0.38 4.13
C MET A 156 -3.42 -1.87 4.23
N ARG A 157 -3.13 -2.50 5.38
CA ARG A 157 -3.43 -3.92 5.62
C ARG A 157 -4.93 -4.19 5.51
N ALA A 158 -5.78 -3.34 6.07
CA ALA A 158 -7.24 -3.46 5.98
C ALA A 158 -7.72 -3.36 4.52
N ALA A 159 -7.16 -2.45 3.73
CA ALA A 159 -7.44 -2.31 2.30
C ALA A 159 -6.99 -3.54 1.51
N VAL A 160 -5.75 -4.04 1.71
CA VAL A 160 -5.24 -5.25 1.06
C VAL A 160 -6.14 -6.45 1.36
N LEU A 161 -6.53 -6.66 2.62
CA LEU A 161 -7.41 -7.76 3.01
C LEU A 161 -8.83 -7.64 2.43
N ALA A 162 -9.31 -6.42 2.18
CA ALA A 162 -10.56 -6.18 1.47
C ALA A 162 -10.42 -6.54 -0.02
N CYS A 163 -9.37 -6.05 -0.70
CA CYS A 163 -9.09 -6.29 -2.11
C CYS A 163 -8.82 -7.77 -2.43
N LYS A 164 -8.10 -8.49 -1.57
CA LYS A 164 -7.76 -9.91 -1.76
C LYS A 164 -8.98 -10.80 -2.02
N LYS A 165 -10.16 -10.45 -1.49
CA LYS A 165 -11.38 -11.23 -1.72
C LYS A 165 -11.84 -11.23 -3.17
N GLU A 166 -11.41 -10.26 -3.95
CA GLU A 166 -11.78 -10.10 -5.36
C GLU A 166 -10.82 -10.82 -6.32
N ASN A 167 -9.72 -11.41 -5.81
CA ASN A 167 -8.70 -12.14 -6.60
C ASN A 167 -8.14 -11.34 -7.79
N LYS A 168 -7.79 -10.07 -7.54
CA LYS A 168 -7.19 -9.17 -8.54
C LYS A 168 -5.85 -8.63 -8.04
N PRO A 169 -4.94 -8.24 -8.94
CA PRO A 169 -3.69 -7.59 -8.57
C PRO A 169 -3.93 -6.37 -7.68
N ILE A 170 -3.02 -6.14 -6.74
CA ILE A 170 -3.08 -5.02 -5.79
C ILE A 170 -1.76 -4.29 -5.86
N ILE A 171 -1.79 -3.00 -6.14
CA ILE A 171 -0.61 -2.14 -6.00
C ILE A 171 -0.83 -1.16 -4.85
N ALA A 172 0.25 -0.78 -4.17
CA ALA A 172 0.17 0.16 -3.04
C ALA A 172 1.25 1.22 -3.14
N THR A 173 0.90 2.46 -2.80
CA THR A 173 1.82 3.59 -2.80
C THR A 173 1.68 4.46 -1.56
N MET A 174 2.80 5.04 -1.13
CA MET A 174 2.91 5.89 0.05
C MET A 174 3.48 7.26 -0.31
N LYS A 175 3.04 8.28 0.41
CA LYS A 175 3.73 9.58 0.48
C LYS A 175 4.58 9.60 1.73
N VAL A 176 5.87 9.88 1.57
CA VAL A 176 6.85 9.95 2.65
C VAL A 176 7.70 11.22 2.55
N ASP A 177 8.37 11.56 3.64
CA ASP A 177 9.40 12.59 3.73
C ASP A 177 10.79 12.05 3.35
N GLU A 178 11.84 12.84 3.60
CA GLU A 178 13.24 12.48 3.33
C GLU A 178 13.77 11.31 4.16
N ASP A 179 13.15 11.01 5.31
CA ASP A 179 13.53 9.90 6.19
C ASP A 179 12.78 8.61 5.83
N GLY A 180 11.94 8.64 4.78
CA GLY A 180 11.16 7.49 4.34
C GLY A 180 9.95 7.20 5.25
N GLU A 181 9.51 8.20 6.01
CA GLU A 181 8.39 8.08 6.94
C GLU A 181 7.17 8.84 6.43
N THR A 182 5.98 8.33 6.73
CA THR A 182 4.74 9.09 6.51
C THR A 182 4.60 10.18 7.56
N ALA A 183 3.64 11.10 7.38
CA ALA A 183 3.34 12.15 8.37
C ALA A 183 2.94 11.64 9.76
N ILE A 184 2.72 10.34 9.95
CA ILE A 184 2.42 9.71 11.24
C ILE A 184 3.54 8.75 11.70
N GLY A 185 4.68 8.75 11.02
CA GLY A 185 5.87 7.96 11.38
C GLY A 185 5.91 6.54 10.82
N THR A 186 4.98 6.14 9.94
CA THR A 186 5.00 4.79 9.35
C THR A 186 6.16 4.67 8.36
N ASN A 187 7.05 3.69 8.57
CA ASN A 187 8.24 3.51 7.74
C ASN A 187 7.94 2.78 6.41
N VAL A 188 8.48 3.29 5.30
CA VAL A 188 8.27 2.76 3.95
C VAL A 188 8.83 1.35 3.75
N LEU A 189 10.02 1.05 4.29
CA LEU A 189 10.65 -0.25 4.16
C LEU A 189 9.89 -1.32 4.95
N CYS A 190 9.48 -1.00 6.18
CA CYS A 190 8.65 -1.89 7.01
C CYS A 190 7.32 -2.19 6.29
N THR A 191 6.70 -1.17 5.72
CA THR A 191 5.45 -1.33 4.96
C THR A 191 5.63 -2.20 3.71
N LEU A 192 6.71 -1.98 2.93
CA LEU A 192 7.06 -2.85 1.80
C LEU A 192 7.13 -4.32 2.24
N LEU A 193 7.90 -4.62 3.29
CA LEU A 193 8.09 -5.99 3.77
C LEU A 193 6.78 -6.66 4.17
N VAL A 194 5.92 -5.92 4.88
CA VAL A 194 4.63 -6.42 5.34
C VAL A 194 3.70 -6.68 4.15
N LEU A 195 3.50 -5.68 3.28
CA LEU A 195 2.51 -5.79 2.22
C LEU A 195 2.96 -6.74 1.10
N GLN A 196 4.25 -6.79 0.77
CA GLN A 196 4.76 -7.77 -0.22
C GLN A 196 4.60 -9.21 0.30
N ALA A 197 4.78 -9.45 1.60
CA ALA A 197 4.52 -10.75 2.21
C ALA A 197 3.02 -11.07 2.21
N MET A 198 2.17 -10.05 2.28
CA MET A 198 0.74 -10.18 2.01
C MET A 198 0.43 -10.30 0.50
N GLY A 199 1.40 -10.43 -0.40
CA GLY A 199 1.15 -10.75 -1.81
C GLY A 199 0.52 -9.61 -2.63
N ILE A 200 0.85 -8.35 -2.33
CA ILE A 200 0.61 -7.26 -3.30
C ILE A 200 1.54 -7.42 -4.51
N SER A 201 1.14 -6.87 -5.65
CA SER A 201 1.78 -7.05 -6.95
C SER A 201 2.87 -6.01 -7.24
N ALA A 202 2.80 -4.82 -6.66
CA ALA A 202 3.82 -3.78 -6.77
C ALA A 202 3.68 -2.75 -5.63
N PHE A 203 4.77 -2.07 -5.28
CA PHE A 203 4.81 -1.12 -4.16
C PHE A 203 5.66 0.11 -4.48
N GLY A 204 5.38 1.26 -3.90
CA GLY A 204 6.33 2.37 -3.97
C GLY A 204 5.78 3.70 -3.49
N LEU A 205 6.18 4.76 -4.18
CA LEU A 205 5.97 6.13 -3.74
C LEU A 205 4.99 6.87 -4.64
N ASN A 206 4.14 7.70 -4.04
CA ASN A 206 3.33 8.66 -4.75
C ASN A 206 3.34 10.00 -4.02
N CYS A 207 3.21 11.09 -4.77
CA CYS A 207 3.16 12.46 -4.22
C CYS A 207 4.35 12.91 -3.35
N THR A 208 5.33 12.04 -3.06
CA THR A 208 6.69 12.38 -2.61
C THR A 208 7.37 13.24 -3.68
N SER A 209 8.28 14.13 -3.26
CA SER A 209 9.07 14.94 -4.19
C SER A 209 9.88 14.06 -5.13
N ALA A 210 9.89 14.39 -6.42
CA ALA A 210 10.62 13.62 -7.42
C ALA A 210 12.13 13.56 -7.15
N ASP A 211 12.70 14.55 -6.44
CA ASP A 211 14.11 14.55 -6.05
C ASP A 211 14.42 13.69 -4.82
N LEU A 212 13.43 13.38 -3.97
CA LEU A 212 13.59 12.50 -2.82
C LEU A 212 13.40 11.03 -3.18
N CYS A 213 12.52 10.75 -4.15
CA CYS A 213 12.23 9.39 -4.58
C CYS A 213 13.46 8.51 -4.89
N PRO A 214 14.55 8.99 -5.54
CA PRO A 214 15.69 8.13 -5.89
C PRO A 214 16.41 7.50 -4.69
N ASP A 215 16.56 8.25 -3.60
CA ASP A 215 17.25 7.80 -2.40
C ASP A 215 16.39 6.75 -1.67
N ILE A 216 15.10 7.04 -1.48
CA ILE A 216 14.15 6.10 -0.86
C ILE A 216 13.99 4.82 -1.69
N ILE A 217 13.89 4.93 -3.03
CA ILE A 217 13.82 3.75 -3.91
C ILE A 217 15.10 2.92 -3.79
N SER A 218 16.28 3.56 -3.75
CA SER A 218 17.55 2.86 -3.57
C SER A 218 17.64 2.13 -2.23
N GLU A 219 17.02 2.67 -1.17
CA GLU A 219 16.97 2.05 0.16
C GLU A 219 16.09 0.79 0.17
N ILE A 220 14.91 0.84 -0.45
CA ILE A 220 13.95 -0.29 -0.40
C ILE A 220 14.19 -1.35 -1.49
N ALA A 221 14.83 -0.98 -2.61
CA ALA A 221 15.07 -1.89 -3.74
C ALA A 221 15.79 -3.20 -3.40
N PRO A 222 16.77 -3.25 -2.49
CA PRO A 222 17.40 -4.51 -2.05
C PRO A 222 16.41 -5.50 -1.44
N TYR A 223 15.33 -5.02 -0.80
CA TYR A 223 14.37 -5.85 -0.08
C TYR A 223 13.11 -6.18 -0.89
N ALA A 224 12.88 -5.45 -1.97
CA ALA A 224 11.72 -5.61 -2.85
C ALA A 224 11.81 -6.90 -3.69
N LYS A 225 10.82 -7.77 -3.54
CA LYS A 225 10.60 -8.96 -4.39
C LYS A 225 9.58 -8.72 -5.51
N ILE A 226 8.97 -7.55 -5.51
CA ILE A 226 7.94 -7.07 -6.43
C ILE A 226 8.41 -5.76 -7.09
N PRO A 227 7.86 -5.38 -8.26
CA PRO A 227 8.21 -4.14 -8.94
C PRO A 227 7.99 -2.90 -8.08
N LEU A 228 8.88 -1.92 -8.22
CA LEU A 228 8.81 -0.65 -7.51
C LEU A 228 8.16 0.47 -8.34
N ILE A 229 7.37 1.31 -7.68
CA ILE A 229 6.56 2.39 -8.27
C ILE A 229 7.08 3.77 -7.86
N VAL A 230 7.10 4.72 -8.80
CA VAL A 230 7.22 6.16 -8.49
C VAL A 230 6.17 7.00 -9.22
N LYS A 231 5.35 7.71 -8.46
CA LYS A 231 4.30 8.63 -8.96
C LYS A 231 4.42 10.01 -8.28
N PRO A 232 5.52 10.76 -8.44
CA PRO A 232 5.73 12.00 -7.71
C PRO A 232 4.77 13.12 -8.11
N SER A 233 4.66 14.16 -7.29
CA SER A 233 3.91 15.37 -7.60
C SER A 233 4.72 16.30 -8.51
N ALA A 234 4.08 17.00 -9.44
CA ALA A 234 4.66 18.08 -10.22
C ALA A 234 4.30 19.47 -9.70
N VAL A 235 3.56 19.55 -8.59
CA VAL A 235 3.30 20.80 -7.86
C VAL A 235 3.61 20.62 -6.37
N TYR A 236 4.16 21.67 -5.77
CA TYR A 236 4.53 21.70 -4.35
C TYR A 236 4.36 23.11 -3.81
N GLU A 237 4.14 23.20 -2.51
CA GLU A 237 4.09 24.47 -1.80
C GLU A 237 5.45 24.74 -1.18
N GLN A 238 6.01 25.91 -1.46
CA GLN A 238 7.23 26.40 -0.84
C GLN A 238 7.02 27.85 -0.42
N ASP A 239 7.22 28.16 0.85
CA ASP A 239 7.04 29.50 1.42
C ASP A 239 5.65 30.14 1.13
N GLY A 240 4.61 29.30 0.99
CA GLY A 240 3.24 29.72 0.67
C GLY A 240 2.97 29.96 -0.83
N GLU A 241 3.96 29.73 -1.70
CA GLU A 241 3.79 29.78 -3.15
C GLU A 241 3.66 28.38 -3.75
N ARG A 242 2.70 28.20 -4.67
CA ARG A 242 2.54 26.96 -5.44
C ARG A 242 3.52 26.98 -6.61
N LEU A 243 4.54 26.14 -6.51
CA LEU A 243 5.53 25.93 -7.57
C LEU A 243 5.12 24.73 -8.43
N SER A 244 5.57 24.73 -9.69
CA SER A 244 5.35 23.66 -10.65
C SER A 244 6.63 23.33 -11.40
N ILE A 245 6.88 22.05 -11.65
CA ILE A 245 7.98 21.59 -12.51
C ILE A 245 7.53 21.35 -13.94
N SER A 246 8.41 21.69 -14.89
CA SER A 246 8.17 21.41 -16.30
C SER A 246 8.18 19.89 -16.59
N PRO A 247 7.53 19.43 -17.68
CA PRO A 247 7.58 18.04 -18.11
C PRO A 247 9.00 17.46 -18.23
N GLU A 248 9.94 18.24 -18.76
CA GLU A 248 11.33 17.82 -18.96
C GLU A 248 12.08 17.67 -17.63
N GLU A 249 11.93 18.64 -16.73
CA GLU A 249 12.51 18.57 -15.38
C GLU A 249 11.92 17.41 -14.58
N PHE A 250 10.62 17.18 -14.68
CA PHE A 250 9.93 16.07 -14.04
C PHE A 250 10.46 14.72 -14.53
N ALA A 251 10.54 14.52 -15.85
CA ALA A 251 11.05 13.27 -16.41
C ALA A 251 12.52 13.04 -16.07
N PHE A 252 13.33 14.10 -16.04
CA PHE A 252 14.72 14.03 -15.59
C PHE A 252 14.84 13.59 -14.12
N ALA A 253 14.01 14.14 -13.23
CA ALA A 253 13.99 13.75 -11.82
C ALA A 253 13.52 12.30 -11.64
N VAL A 254 12.43 11.90 -12.30
CA VAL A 254 11.90 10.51 -12.23
C VAL A 254 12.89 9.50 -12.80
N LYS A 255 13.66 9.85 -13.84
CA LYS A 255 14.71 8.97 -14.41
C LYS A 255 15.66 8.48 -13.31
N LYS A 256 16.04 9.32 -12.36
CA LYS A 256 16.95 8.94 -11.27
C LYS A 256 16.38 7.78 -10.44
N SER A 257 15.08 7.80 -10.13
CA SER A 257 14.41 6.69 -9.42
C SER A 257 14.35 5.40 -10.25
N VAL A 258 14.15 5.52 -11.57
CA VAL A 258 14.21 4.37 -12.47
C VAL A 258 15.62 3.74 -12.46
N LEU A 259 16.67 4.57 -12.48
CA LEU A 259 18.05 4.10 -12.36
C LEU A 259 18.34 3.46 -10.98
N SER A 260 17.62 3.88 -9.93
CA SER A 260 17.68 3.27 -8.58
C SER A 260 16.85 1.99 -8.43
N GLY A 261 16.08 1.59 -9.45
CA GLY A 261 15.33 0.32 -9.44
C GLY A 261 13.80 0.44 -9.53
N ALA A 262 13.24 1.63 -9.75
CA ALA A 262 11.82 1.76 -10.06
C ALA A 262 11.52 1.24 -11.47
N GLU A 263 10.48 0.41 -11.61
CA GLU A 263 10.10 -0.22 -12.88
C GLU A 263 8.72 0.28 -13.36
N ILE A 264 7.99 0.99 -12.52
CA ILE A 264 6.68 1.57 -12.79
C ILE A 264 6.75 3.07 -12.48
N ALA A 265 6.34 3.92 -13.41
CA ALA A 265 6.34 5.37 -13.20
C ALA A 265 5.05 6.04 -13.69
N GLY A 266 4.69 7.17 -13.09
CA GLY A 266 3.62 8.04 -13.54
C GLY A 266 3.67 9.38 -12.83
N GLY A 267 2.53 10.08 -12.75
CA GLY A 267 2.44 11.35 -12.05
C GLY A 267 1.27 11.47 -11.06
N CYS A 268 1.48 12.18 -9.95
CA CYS A 268 0.44 12.53 -8.97
C CYS A 268 -0.07 13.96 -9.24
N CYS A 269 -0.30 14.77 -8.20
CA CYS A 269 -0.79 16.14 -8.33
C CYS A 269 0.03 16.99 -9.32
N GLY A 270 -0.63 17.79 -10.14
CA GLY A 270 -0.01 18.73 -11.08
C GLY A 270 0.55 18.12 -12.37
N THR A 271 0.47 16.80 -12.54
CA THR A 271 0.99 16.13 -13.74
C THR A 271 -0.10 16.00 -14.81
N GLY A 272 0.21 16.44 -16.04
CA GLY A 272 -0.68 16.41 -17.19
C GLY A 272 -0.19 15.51 -18.33
N LYS A 273 -0.82 15.63 -19.51
CA LYS A 273 -0.48 14.90 -20.73
C LYS A 273 1.00 15.05 -21.09
N GLU A 274 1.52 16.26 -20.99
CA GLU A 274 2.89 16.60 -21.36
C GLU A 274 3.91 15.94 -20.43
N HIS A 275 3.65 15.88 -19.12
CA HIS A 275 4.48 15.16 -18.15
C HIS A 275 4.51 13.66 -18.45
N ILE A 276 3.36 13.04 -18.70
CA ILE A 276 3.29 11.61 -19.05
C ILE A 276 4.00 11.32 -20.38
N ALA A 277 3.86 12.20 -21.37
CA ALA A 277 4.58 12.05 -22.64
C ALA A 277 6.10 12.14 -22.44
N ALA A 278 6.57 13.06 -21.60
CA ALA A 278 7.99 13.16 -21.25
C ALA A 278 8.51 11.90 -20.53
N LEU A 279 7.71 11.30 -19.63
CA LEU A 279 8.05 10.01 -19.02
C LEU A 279 8.13 8.87 -20.05
N ARG A 280 7.21 8.83 -21.03
CA ARG A 280 7.28 7.85 -22.12
C ARG A 280 8.57 7.98 -22.92
N GLU A 281 8.96 9.18 -23.32
CA GLU A 281 10.20 9.42 -24.05
C GLU A 281 11.45 9.08 -23.20
N MET A 282 11.39 9.34 -21.90
CA MET A 282 12.43 8.95 -20.95
C MET A 282 12.59 7.43 -20.88
N PHE A 283 11.51 6.65 -20.81
CA PHE A 283 11.58 5.19 -20.91
C PHE A 283 12.10 4.70 -22.27
N ALA A 284 11.66 5.33 -23.37
CA ALA A 284 12.09 4.95 -24.72
C ALA A 284 13.58 5.22 -24.99
N SER A 285 14.17 6.18 -24.28
CA SER A 285 15.58 6.58 -24.40
C SER A 285 16.50 5.96 -23.34
N LEU A 286 15.95 5.17 -22.40
CA LEU A 286 16.71 4.54 -21.34
C LEU A 286 17.59 3.41 -21.88
N ASP A 287 18.89 3.50 -21.65
CA ASP A 287 19.80 2.37 -21.89
C ASP A 287 19.80 1.47 -20.64
N ALA A 288 19.50 0.18 -20.83
CA ALA A 288 19.45 -0.79 -19.73
C ALA A 288 20.78 -0.91 -18.98
N SER A 289 21.91 -0.55 -19.59
CA SER A 289 23.21 -0.51 -18.92
C SER A 289 23.38 0.65 -17.94
N GLU A 290 22.50 1.66 -17.98
CA GLU A 290 22.48 2.76 -17.00
C GLU A 290 21.81 2.35 -15.69
N ILE A 291 20.96 1.32 -15.70
CA ILE A 291 20.20 0.88 -14.51
C ILE A 291 21.17 0.25 -13.52
N ASN A 292 21.18 0.76 -12.28
CA ASN A 292 22.07 0.23 -11.26
C ASN A 292 21.65 -1.19 -10.89
N PRO A 293 22.56 -2.18 -10.95
CA PRO A 293 22.24 -3.51 -10.47
C PRO A 293 22.00 -3.45 -8.97
N VAL A 294 20.84 -3.97 -8.53
CA VAL A 294 20.47 -4.02 -7.13
C VAL A 294 20.77 -5.41 -6.57
N GLU A 295 21.67 -5.48 -5.60
CA GLU A 295 21.91 -6.72 -4.84
C GLU A 295 20.72 -6.98 -3.92
N LYS A 296 20.06 -8.13 -4.09
CA LYS A 296 18.86 -8.48 -3.34
C LYS A 296 19.21 -9.10 -1.99
N GLN A 297 18.55 -8.64 -0.94
CA GLN A 297 18.64 -9.18 0.42
C GLN A 297 17.69 -10.37 0.57
N ASP A 298 18.09 -11.37 1.36
CA ASP A 298 17.17 -12.45 1.72
C ASP A 298 16.19 -11.98 2.80
N THR A 299 14.93 -11.81 2.40
CA THR A 299 13.84 -11.41 3.30
C THR A 299 13.00 -12.60 3.78
N SER A 300 13.49 -13.84 3.66
CA SER A 300 12.81 -15.04 4.13
C SER A 300 12.47 -14.96 5.63
N LEU A 301 13.40 -14.47 6.44
CA LEU A 301 13.30 -14.29 7.90
C LEU A 301 13.31 -12.82 8.34
N ALA A 302 12.91 -11.92 7.43
CA ALA A 302 12.69 -10.52 7.76
C ALA A 302 11.32 -10.33 8.43
N LEU A 303 11.31 -9.81 9.65
CA LEU A 303 10.11 -9.43 10.39
C LEU A 303 10.02 -7.92 10.47
N ALA A 304 8.84 -7.42 10.80
CA ALA A 304 8.63 -5.99 10.93
C ALA A 304 7.49 -5.69 11.90
N THR A 305 7.67 -4.66 12.73
CA THR A 305 6.55 -3.89 13.30
C THR A 305 6.16 -2.81 12.29
N GLU A 306 5.35 -1.83 12.71
CA GLU A 306 5.00 -0.70 11.84
C GLU A 306 6.24 0.13 11.43
N ASN A 307 7.22 0.27 12.34
CA ASN A 307 8.31 1.23 12.19
C ASN A 307 9.71 0.60 12.31
N GLN A 308 9.82 -0.69 12.61
CA GLN A 308 11.11 -1.35 12.80
C GLN A 308 11.16 -2.70 12.08
N MET A 309 12.26 -2.93 11.39
CA MET A 309 12.60 -4.18 10.72
C MET A 309 13.56 -5.01 11.59
N PHE A 310 13.41 -6.34 11.52
CA PHE A 310 14.25 -7.30 12.22
C PHE A 310 14.66 -8.42 11.27
N PHE A 311 15.92 -8.87 11.36
CA PHE A 311 16.40 -10.06 10.68
C PHE A 311 16.72 -11.12 11.73
N LEU A 312 16.10 -12.29 11.59
CA LEU A 312 16.38 -13.41 12.47
C LEU A 312 17.52 -14.27 11.93
N ASP A 313 18.33 -14.77 12.86
CA ASP A 313 19.31 -15.82 12.61
C ASP A 313 18.76 -17.16 13.16
N PRO A 314 18.49 -18.16 12.29
CA PRO A 314 17.97 -19.47 12.71
C PRO A 314 18.76 -20.17 13.81
N GLU A 315 20.06 -19.91 13.91
CA GLU A 315 20.95 -20.62 14.84
C GLU A 315 21.04 -19.94 16.21
N THR A 316 20.83 -18.63 16.26
CA THR A 316 21.12 -17.82 17.45
C THR A 316 19.90 -17.08 18.01
N THR A 317 18.79 -17.01 17.27
CA THR A 317 17.57 -16.30 17.72
C THR A 317 16.99 -16.91 18.99
N GLU A 318 16.90 -16.11 20.06
CA GLU A 318 16.27 -16.48 21.33
C GLU A 318 14.84 -15.94 21.44
N PHE A 319 13.89 -16.84 21.71
CA PHE A 319 12.47 -16.52 21.91
C PHE A 319 12.19 -16.33 23.40
N SER A 320 11.42 -15.31 23.74
CA SER A 320 10.94 -15.11 25.11
C SER A 320 10.05 -16.28 25.55
N PRO A 321 9.93 -16.53 26.87
CA PRO A 321 8.76 -17.23 27.41
C PRO A 321 7.47 -16.63 26.86
N ALA A 322 6.46 -17.47 26.65
CA ALA A 322 5.19 -17.02 26.11
C ALA A 322 4.45 -16.13 27.11
N VAL A 323 4.14 -14.91 26.68
CA VAL A 323 3.28 -13.98 27.43
C VAL A 323 1.83 -14.40 27.22
N GLU A 324 1.10 -14.55 28.32
CA GLU A 324 -0.33 -14.84 28.28
C GLU A 324 -1.14 -13.54 28.17
N CYS A 325 -2.24 -13.58 27.42
CA CYS A 325 -3.12 -12.43 27.30
C CYS A 325 -3.96 -12.23 28.55
N GLY A 326 -3.88 -11.03 29.15
CA GLY A 326 -4.61 -10.70 30.35
C GLY A 326 -4.38 -9.27 30.85
N PRO A 327 -4.92 -8.92 32.03
CA PRO A 327 -4.94 -7.55 32.55
C PRO A 327 -3.56 -6.91 32.78
N TYR A 328 -2.50 -7.71 32.85
CA TYR A 328 -1.13 -7.28 33.12
C TYR A 328 -0.20 -7.45 31.90
N MET A 329 -0.76 -7.75 30.72
CA MET A 329 0.02 -7.99 29.51
C MET A 329 0.98 -6.84 29.19
N GLU A 330 0.58 -5.58 29.42
CA GLU A 330 1.44 -4.42 29.16
C GLU A 330 2.78 -4.52 29.92
N ASP A 331 2.71 -4.88 31.21
CA ASP A 331 3.88 -5.06 32.06
C ASP A 331 4.71 -6.28 31.63
N ASP A 332 4.04 -7.38 31.27
CA ASP A 332 4.71 -8.61 30.82
C ASP A 332 5.44 -8.40 29.48
N ILE A 333 4.82 -7.71 28.51
CA ILE A 333 5.45 -7.33 27.23
C ILE A 333 6.66 -6.45 27.49
N ALA A 334 6.52 -5.42 28.32
CA ALA A 334 7.61 -4.49 28.63
C ALA A 334 8.78 -5.21 29.32
N GLN A 335 8.50 -6.15 30.22
CA GLN A 335 9.52 -6.97 30.84
C GLN A 335 10.27 -7.82 29.81
N MET A 336 9.55 -8.57 28.97
CA MET A 336 10.18 -9.44 27.96
C MET A 336 11.02 -8.64 26.96
N CYS A 337 10.55 -7.47 26.54
CA CYS A 337 11.28 -6.58 25.63
C CYS A 337 12.51 -5.93 26.28
N GLY A 338 12.58 -5.88 27.62
CA GLY A 338 13.74 -5.37 28.37
C GLY A 338 14.78 -6.46 28.72
N GLU A 339 14.44 -7.73 28.52
CA GLU A 339 15.34 -8.87 28.69
C GLU A 339 16.14 -9.16 27.40
N SER A 340 17.07 -10.11 27.46
CA SER A 340 17.96 -10.45 26.34
C SER A 340 17.33 -11.41 25.32
N TYR A 341 16.07 -11.18 24.92
CA TYR A 341 15.41 -11.97 23.88
C TYR A 341 15.40 -11.23 22.54
N ASP A 342 15.37 -11.99 21.45
CA ASP A 342 15.27 -11.45 20.09
C ASP A 342 13.81 -11.41 19.60
N VAL A 343 12.95 -12.27 20.13
CA VAL A 343 11.54 -12.42 19.70
C VAL A 343 10.62 -12.49 20.92
N LEU A 344 9.55 -11.70 20.89
CA LEU A 344 8.45 -11.76 21.86
C LEU A 344 7.47 -12.87 21.47
N THR A 345 7.36 -13.91 22.29
CA THR A 345 6.36 -14.97 22.11
C THR A 345 5.07 -14.61 22.84
N VAL A 346 3.93 -14.72 22.17
CA VAL A 346 2.60 -14.43 22.73
C VAL A 346 1.69 -15.64 22.54
N SER A 347 1.13 -16.14 23.64
CA SER A 347 0.10 -17.20 23.63
C SER A 347 -1.25 -16.59 23.25
N ILE A 348 -1.90 -17.16 22.23
CA ILE A 348 -3.24 -16.76 21.79
C ILE A 348 -4.18 -17.96 21.95
N ASN A 349 -4.96 -17.98 23.03
CA ASN A 349 -5.85 -19.09 23.37
C ASN A 349 -7.33 -18.80 23.06
N SER A 350 -7.67 -17.53 22.82
CA SER A 350 -9.04 -17.10 22.53
C SER A 350 -9.10 -15.92 21.55
N PRO A 351 -10.27 -15.64 20.92
CA PRO A 351 -10.45 -14.43 20.13
C PRO A 351 -10.27 -13.14 20.95
N ASP A 352 -10.59 -13.18 22.25
CA ASP A 352 -10.41 -12.02 23.14
C ASP A 352 -8.91 -11.76 23.37
N ASP A 353 -8.10 -12.81 23.49
CA ASP A 353 -6.63 -12.72 23.60
C ASP A 353 -6.03 -11.98 22.39
N ALA A 354 -6.55 -12.24 21.19
CA ALA A 354 -6.12 -11.56 19.98
C ALA A 354 -6.50 -10.07 19.97
N ILE A 355 -7.67 -9.72 20.52
CA ILE A 355 -8.10 -8.32 20.70
C ILE A 355 -7.20 -7.62 21.71
N ASP A 356 -6.97 -8.26 22.85
CA ASP A 356 -6.18 -7.70 23.95
C ASP A 356 -4.73 -7.48 23.52
N PHE A 357 -4.12 -8.45 22.84
CA PHE A 357 -2.80 -8.23 22.25
C PHE A 357 -2.82 -7.13 21.17
N GLY A 358 -3.82 -7.13 20.29
CA GLY A 358 -3.93 -6.10 19.24
C GLY A 358 -3.99 -4.67 19.79
N ARG A 359 -4.59 -4.46 20.96
CA ARG A 359 -4.62 -3.16 21.65
C ARG A 359 -3.26 -2.79 22.25
N ASN A 360 -2.49 -3.77 22.70
CA ASN A 360 -1.24 -3.58 23.42
C ASN A 360 0.03 -3.79 22.58
N MET A 361 -0.09 -4.22 21.32
CA MET A 361 1.04 -4.54 20.45
C MET A 361 2.01 -3.36 20.23
N HIS A 362 1.54 -2.12 20.42
CA HIS A 362 2.37 -0.92 20.32
C HIS A 362 3.45 -0.84 21.40
N MET A 363 3.33 -1.63 22.48
CA MET A 363 4.35 -1.79 23.52
C MET A 363 5.46 -2.77 23.13
N ALA A 364 5.26 -3.60 22.11
CA ALA A 364 6.25 -4.58 21.68
C ALA A 364 7.35 -3.90 20.85
N THR A 365 8.57 -3.84 21.41
CA THR A 365 9.76 -3.34 20.69
C THR A 365 10.56 -4.47 20.03
N LEU A 366 10.13 -5.72 20.20
CA LEU A 366 10.66 -6.92 19.56
C LEU A 366 9.70 -7.42 18.48
N PRO A 367 10.18 -8.18 17.48
CA PRO A 367 9.30 -8.91 16.58
C PRO A 367 8.47 -9.93 17.35
N VAL A 368 7.27 -10.22 16.85
CA VAL A 368 6.27 -11.01 17.56
C VAL A 368 6.12 -12.40 16.95
N ALA A 369 6.09 -13.42 17.81
CA ALA A 369 5.71 -14.79 17.48
C ALA A 369 4.41 -15.17 18.18
N PHE A 370 3.45 -15.68 17.39
CA PHE A 370 2.20 -16.21 17.93
C PHE A 370 2.30 -17.73 18.12
N LEU A 371 1.93 -18.16 19.33
CA LEU A 371 1.73 -19.56 19.69
C LEU A 371 0.25 -19.78 19.97
N SER A 372 -0.38 -20.71 19.26
CA SER A 372 -1.83 -20.94 19.42
C SER A 372 -2.23 -22.36 19.04
N ASP A 373 -3.14 -22.94 19.81
CA ASP A 373 -3.77 -24.22 19.50
C ASP A 373 -5.16 -24.05 18.86
N ASP A 374 -5.64 -22.80 18.72
CA ASP A 374 -6.94 -22.48 18.15
C ASP A 374 -6.82 -21.70 16.83
N GLU A 375 -7.29 -22.32 15.76
CA GLU A 375 -7.23 -21.77 14.40
C GLU A 375 -7.94 -20.42 14.27
N ILE A 376 -9.05 -20.20 14.97
CA ILE A 376 -9.82 -18.96 14.87
C ILE A 376 -9.07 -17.82 15.55
N SER A 377 -8.53 -18.08 16.74
CA SER A 377 -7.81 -17.11 17.55
C SER A 377 -6.51 -16.70 16.87
N LEU A 378 -5.75 -17.65 16.31
CA LEU A 378 -4.54 -17.35 15.53
C LEU A 378 -4.83 -16.50 14.30
N LYS A 379 -5.90 -16.82 13.53
CA LYS A 379 -6.32 -15.98 12.38
C LYS A 379 -6.66 -14.56 12.81
N MET A 380 -7.28 -14.41 13.97
CA MET A 380 -7.66 -13.11 14.49
C MET A 380 -6.43 -12.31 14.92
N ALA A 381 -5.47 -12.92 15.63
CA ALA A 381 -4.22 -12.26 16.01
C ALA A 381 -3.42 -11.79 14.78
N LEU A 382 -3.25 -12.66 13.79
CA LEU A 382 -2.55 -12.32 12.54
C LEU A 382 -3.25 -11.20 11.74
N MET A 383 -4.58 -11.18 11.77
CA MET A 383 -5.36 -10.10 11.14
C MET A 383 -5.16 -8.76 11.84
N LEU A 384 -5.13 -8.75 13.18
CA LEU A 384 -5.06 -7.54 14.00
C LEU A 384 -3.64 -7.00 14.16
N TYR A 385 -2.62 -7.85 14.04
CA TYR A 385 -1.23 -7.42 14.17
C TYR A 385 -0.79 -6.49 13.04
N GLN A 386 -0.10 -5.39 13.37
CA GLN A 386 0.36 -4.37 12.42
C GLN A 386 1.83 -4.57 12.07
N GLY A 387 2.11 -5.73 11.48
CA GLY A 387 3.47 -6.12 11.15
C GLY A 387 3.55 -7.47 10.45
N ARG A 388 4.77 -7.97 10.30
CA ARG A 388 5.10 -9.30 9.79
C ARG A 388 5.51 -10.18 10.96
N ALA A 389 4.56 -10.97 11.45
CA ALA A 389 4.72 -11.84 12.62
C ALA A 389 5.32 -13.20 12.24
N ILE A 390 5.76 -13.93 13.26
CA ILE A 390 6.02 -15.36 13.23
C ILE A 390 4.75 -16.12 13.66
N ILE A 391 4.52 -17.26 13.02
CA ILE A 391 3.67 -18.33 13.53
C ILE A 391 4.62 -19.44 14.03
N ASP A 392 4.63 -19.70 15.34
CA ASP A 392 5.47 -20.74 15.94
C ASP A 392 4.92 -22.12 15.56
N ARG A 393 5.74 -22.99 14.95
CA ARG A 393 5.37 -24.36 14.57
C ARG A 393 4.99 -25.27 15.73
N LYS A 394 5.25 -24.88 16.97
CA LYS A 394 4.74 -25.57 18.17
C LYS A 394 3.22 -25.43 18.34
N SER A 395 2.59 -24.50 17.63
CA SER A 395 1.14 -24.35 17.53
C SER A 395 0.49 -25.68 17.10
N LEU A 396 -0.48 -26.20 17.88
CA LEU A 396 -1.12 -27.49 17.61
C LEU A 396 -2.23 -27.39 16.53
N ILE A 397 -1.93 -26.73 15.42
CA ILE A 397 -2.80 -26.57 14.25
C ILE A 397 -2.19 -27.31 13.06
N GLU A 398 -3.02 -27.86 12.18
CA GLU A 398 -2.56 -28.60 10.99
C GLU A 398 -1.61 -27.74 10.13
N PRO A 399 -0.45 -28.27 9.68
CA PRO A 399 0.55 -27.48 8.94
C PRO A 399 0.02 -26.75 7.71
N GLU A 400 -0.87 -27.38 6.94
CA GLU A 400 -1.49 -26.78 5.74
C GLU A 400 -2.30 -25.52 6.07
N LYS A 401 -2.92 -25.48 7.26
CA LYS A 401 -3.67 -24.32 7.73
C LYS A 401 -2.73 -23.21 8.19
N LEU A 402 -1.63 -23.57 8.86
CA LEU A 402 -0.60 -22.62 9.24
C LEU A 402 0.02 -21.94 8.00
N GLU A 403 0.31 -22.72 6.96
CA GLU A 403 0.80 -22.23 5.67
C GLU A 403 -0.20 -21.27 5.00
N ALA A 404 -1.47 -21.67 4.93
CA ALA A 404 -2.53 -20.82 4.36
C ALA A 404 -2.72 -19.50 5.15
N MET A 405 -2.56 -19.52 6.48
CA MET A 405 -2.59 -18.32 7.30
C MET A 405 -1.36 -17.45 7.07
N ALA A 406 -0.17 -18.04 7.01
CA ALA A 406 1.08 -17.34 6.74
C ALA A 406 1.03 -16.61 5.40
N GLU A 407 0.61 -17.29 4.32
CA GLU A 407 0.45 -16.70 2.99
C GLU A 407 -0.60 -15.57 2.97
N LYS A 408 -1.72 -15.77 3.67
CA LYS A 408 -2.81 -14.80 3.67
C LYS A 408 -2.43 -13.48 4.36
N TYR A 409 -1.80 -13.58 5.54
CA TYR A 409 -1.49 -12.44 6.41
C TYR A 409 -0.03 -11.97 6.34
N GLY A 410 0.79 -12.61 5.49
CA GLY A 410 2.19 -12.26 5.30
C GLY A 410 3.10 -12.62 6.48
N ALA A 411 2.80 -13.71 7.19
CA ALA A 411 3.58 -14.17 8.34
C ALA A 411 4.70 -15.14 7.93
N VAL A 412 5.67 -15.33 8.82
CA VAL A 412 6.74 -16.32 8.69
C VAL A 412 6.40 -17.56 9.51
N LEU A 413 6.54 -18.75 8.95
CA LEU A 413 6.48 -19.99 9.72
C LEU A 413 7.88 -20.32 10.22
N TYR A 414 8.03 -20.40 11.54
CA TYR A 414 9.31 -20.69 12.19
C TYR A 414 9.22 -21.98 13.01
#